data_AF-A0AAD6BVF9-F1
#
_entry.id   AF-A0AAD6BVF9-F1
#
_cell.length_a   1.000
_cell.length_b   1.000
_cell.length_c   1.000
_cell.angle_alpha   90.00
_cell.angle_beta   90.00
_cell.angle_gamma   90.00
#
_symmetry.space_group_name_H-M   'P 1'
#
loop_
_entity.id
_entity.type
_entity.pdbx_description
1 polymer ?
#
loop_
_entity_poly.entity_id
_entity_poly.type
_entity_poly.pdbx_seq_one_letter_code
_entity_poly.pdbx_strand_id
1 'polypeptide(L)'
;MTFTAVVLYPNEPDTTFDTDYYLQTHMPLVAKHWGPAGLKSWSVTKYERDLAGTSPKYLIAATLVWESEESATAAIAGESASSVFGDIPNFTNKQPVTLAGSTIGSQEIS
;
A
#
# COMPACT_ATOMS: atom_id res chain seq x y z
N MET A 1 9.26 16.79 5.74
CA MET A 1 9.70 15.38 5.73
C MET A 1 8.57 14.59 5.12
N THR A 2 8.84 13.68 4.18
CA THR A 2 7.78 12.87 3.57
C THR A 2 7.26 11.85 4.57
N PHE A 3 5.94 11.74 4.69
CA PHE A 3 5.30 10.70 5.48
C PHE A 3 5.00 9.52 4.58
N THR A 4 5.43 8.32 4.98
CA THR A 4 5.27 7.10 4.17
C THR A 4 4.32 6.17 4.88
N ALA A 5 3.34 5.65 4.14
CA ALA A 5 2.54 4.50 4.57
C ALA A 5 2.89 3.29 3.68
N VAL A 6 2.95 2.11 4.28
CA VAL A 6 3.18 0.84 3.58
C VAL A 6 2.04 -0.11 3.91
N VAL A 7 1.45 -0.72 2.89
CA VAL A 7 0.38 -1.72 3.00
C VAL A 7 0.94 -3.07 2.54
N LEU A 8 1.04 -4.02 3.47
CA LEU A 8 1.68 -5.33 3.27
C LEU A 8 0.63 -6.44 3.27
N TYR A 9 0.59 -7.25 2.22
CA TYR A 9 -0.31 -8.41 2.15
C TYR A 9 0.43 -9.70 2.52
N PRO A 10 -0.01 -10.44 3.56
CA PRO A 10 0.60 -11.70 3.97
C PRO A 10 0.72 -12.72 2.82
N ASN A 11 1.81 -13.48 2.80
CA ASN A 11 2.04 -14.57 1.86
C ASN A 11 1.89 -15.93 2.56
N GLU A 12 0.65 -16.34 2.76
CA GLU A 12 0.28 -17.64 3.34
C GLU A 12 -0.11 -18.64 2.24
N PRO A 13 -0.08 -19.96 2.48
CA PRO A 13 -0.33 -20.98 1.45
C PRO A 13 -1.68 -20.87 0.71
N ASP A 14 -2.69 -20.31 1.36
CA ASP A 14 -4.04 -20.09 0.83
C ASP A 14 -4.27 -18.67 0.32
N THR A 15 -3.23 -17.85 0.18
CA THR A 15 -3.34 -16.47 -0.32
C THR A 15 -3.82 -16.44 -1.76
N THR A 16 -4.96 -15.78 -1.99
CA THR A 16 -5.41 -15.39 -3.32
C THR A 16 -5.09 -13.92 -3.52
N PHE A 17 -4.52 -13.56 -4.66
CA PHE A 17 -4.25 -12.15 -4.99
C PHE A 17 -4.40 -11.89 -6.50
N ASP A 18 -5.42 -11.14 -6.88
CA ASP A 18 -5.62 -10.65 -8.24
C ASP A 18 -4.81 -9.37 -8.46
N THR A 19 -3.65 -9.52 -9.08
CA THR A 19 -2.74 -8.38 -9.32
C THR A 19 -3.29 -7.43 -10.39
N ASP A 20 -4.06 -7.94 -11.36
CA ASP A 20 -4.61 -7.13 -12.44
C ASP A 20 -5.73 -6.24 -11.91
N TYR A 21 -6.66 -6.79 -11.13
CA TYR A 21 -7.68 -6.00 -10.45
C TYR A 21 -7.05 -4.98 -9.50
N TYR A 22 -6.02 -5.38 -8.74
CA TYR A 22 -5.34 -4.49 -7.82
C TYR A 22 -4.75 -3.25 -8.53
N LEU A 23 -4.07 -3.44 -9.66
CA LEU A 23 -3.43 -2.34 -10.39
C LEU A 23 -4.41 -1.54 -11.26
N GLN A 24 -5.43 -2.17 -11.84
CA GLN A 24 -6.35 -1.53 -12.78
C GLN A 24 -7.59 -0.92 -12.12
N THR A 25 -7.95 -1.39 -10.92
CA THR A 25 -9.15 -0.93 -10.21
C THR A 25 -8.81 -0.32 -8.86
N HIS A 26 -8.14 -1.08 -7.99
CA HIS A 26 -7.92 -0.67 -6.60
C HIS A 26 -6.97 0.54 -6.48
N MET A 27 -5.79 0.49 -7.10
CA MET A 27 -4.83 1.59 -7.03
C MET A 27 -5.31 2.90 -7.68
N PRO A 28 -6.04 2.87 -8.83
CA PRO A 28 -6.73 4.05 -9.34
C PRO A 28 -7.79 4.60 -8.38
N LEU A 29 -8.54 3.73 -7.69
CA LEU A 29 -9.51 4.12 -6.67
C LEU A 29 -8.83 4.82 -5.48
N VAL A 30 -7.70 4.28 -5.00
CA VAL A 30 -6.83 4.92 -4.00
C VAL A 30 -6.39 6.32 -4.47
N ALA A 31 -5.83 6.42 -5.67
CA ALA A 31 -5.35 7.70 -6.20
C ALA A 31 -6.48 8.74 -6.35
N LYS A 32 -7.66 8.31 -6.81
CA LYS A 32 -8.83 9.17 -6.98
C LYS A 32 -9.30 9.76 -5.65
N HIS A 33 -9.35 8.95 -4.59
CA HIS A 33 -9.87 9.39 -3.30
C HIS A 33 -8.83 10.11 -2.44
N TRP A 34 -7.60 9.62 -2.45
CA TRP A 34 -6.55 10.12 -1.55
C TRP A 34 -5.58 11.09 -2.21
N GLY A 35 -5.54 11.17 -3.54
CA GLY A 35 -4.78 12.20 -4.26
C GLY A 35 -5.14 13.62 -3.82
N PRO A 36 -6.44 14.00 -3.82
CA PRO A 36 -6.88 15.31 -3.29
C PRO A 36 -6.59 15.53 -1.80
N ALA A 37 -6.41 14.45 -1.04
CA ALA A 37 -6.11 14.49 0.40
C ALA A 37 -4.61 14.56 0.70
N GLY A 38 -3.74 14.69 -0.31
CA GLY A 38 -2.30 14.88 -0.12
C GLY A 38 -1.44 13.64 -0.41
N LEU A 39 -1.99 12.58 -1.01
CA LEU A 39 -1.19 11.48 -1.55
C LEU A 39 -0.37 11.99 -2.75
N LYS A 40 0.96 11.92 -2.66
CA LYS A 40 1.89 12.42 -3.68
C LYS A 40 2.29 11.35 -4.69
N SER A 41 2.48 10.12 -4.24
CA SER A 41 2.78 8.99 -5.12
C SER A 41 2.43 7.67 -4.47
N TRP A 42 2.33 6.63 -5.29
CA TRP A 42 2.27 5.26 -4.85
C TRP A 42 3.14 4.38 -5.74
N SER A 43 3.65 3.29 -5.17
CA SER A 43 4.31 2.20 -5.90
C SER A 43 3.85 0.87 -5.34
N VAL A 44 3.86 -0.16 -6.18
CA VAL A 44 3.51 -1.53 -5.79
C VAL A 44 4.69 -2.43 -6.13
N THR A 45 5.14 -3.20 -5.14
CA THR A 45 6.21 -4.18 -5.30
C THR A 45 5.66 -5.56 -4.96
N LYS A 46 5.75 -6.48 -5.92
CA LYS A 46 5.53 -7.90 -5.68
C LYS A 46 6.86 -8.56 -5.31
N TYR A 47 6.87 -9.35 -4.25
CA TYR A 47 8.04 -10.05 -3.76
C TYR A 47 7.97 -11.52 -4.19
N GLU A 48 8.95 -11.95 -4.98
CA GLU A 48 9.05 -13.34 -5.43
C GLU A 48 9.84 -14.22 -4.44
N ARG A 49 10.78 -13.61 -3.69
CA ARG A 49 11.67 -14.27 -2.72
C ARG A 49 12.33 -13.24 -1.80
N ASP A 50 12.80 -13.69 -0.65
CA ASP A 50 13.74 -12.90 0.17
C ASP A 50 15.18 -12.97 -0.38
N LEU A 51 16.11 -12.31 0.29
CA LEU A 51 17.52 -12.28 -0.12
C LEU A 51 18.24 -13.63 0.02
N ALA A 52 17.69 -14.57 0.80
CA ALA A 52 18.19 -15.94 0.93
C ALA A 52 17.53 -16.90 -0.09
N GLY A 53 16.60 -16.42 -0.92
CA GLY A 53 15.88 -17.21 -1.90
C GLY A 53 14.68 -17.98 -1.34
N THR A 54 14.24 -17.66 -0.13
CA THR A 54 13.08 -18.30 0.51
C THR A 54 11.78 -17.56 0.22
N SER A 55 10.65 -18.23 0.38
CA SER A 55 9.33 -17.60 0.22
C SER A 55 9.20 -16.40 1.16
N PRO A 56 8.82 -15.21 0.66
CA PRO A 56 8.76 -14.02 1.49
C PRO A 56 7.57 -14.09 2.44
N LYS A 57 7.66 -13.40 3.59
CA LYS A 57 6.55 -13.28 4.55
C LYS A 57 5.35 -12.50 3.99
N TYR A 58 5.61 -11.56 3.09
CA TYR A 58 4.60 -10.74 2.43
C TYR A 58 4.72 -10.88 0.92
N LEU A 59 3.58 -10.96 0.23
CA LEU A 59 3.51 -11.18 -1.21
C LEU A 59 3.65 -9.87 -1.97
N ILE A 60 2.96 -8.84 -1.50
CA ILE A 60 2.91 -7.51 -2.12
C ILE A 60 3.03 -6.44 -1.03
N ALA A 61 3.79 -5.38 -1.34
CA ALA A 61 3.75 -4.10 -0.64
C ALA A 61 3.26 -3.00 -1.58
N ALA A 62 2.32 -2.18 -1.12
CA ALA A 62 2.13 -0.84 -1.68
C ALA A 62 2.79 0.19 -0.77
N THR A 63 3.60 1.07 -1.35
CA THR A 63 4.23 2.20 -0.66
C THR A 63 3.53 3.47 -1.12
N LEU A 64 3.00 4.23 -0.18
CA LEU A 64 2.25 5.46 -0.40
C LEU A 64 3.03 6.62 0.23
N VAL A 65 3.37 7.62 -0.57
CA VAL A 65 4.08 8.82 -0.12
C VAL A 65 3.09 9.97 0.02
N TRP A 66 3.04 10.57 1.19
CA TRP A 66 2.10 11.62 1.56
C TRP A 66 2.81 12.95 1.79
N GLU A 67 2.06 14.03 1.62
CA GLU A 67 2.49 15.39 1.94
C GLU A 67 2.87 15.53 3.42
N SER A 68 2.05 14.94 4.30
CA SER A 68 2.22 15.01 5.74
C SER A 68 1.51 13.85 6.45
N GLU A 69 1.80 13.66 7.73
CA GLU A 69 1.11 12.69 8.60
C GLU A 69 -0.38 13.04 8.75
N GLU A 70 -0.70 14.32 8.88
CA GLU A 70 -2.08 14.80 9.00
C GLU A 70 -2.88 14.50 7.73
N SER A 71 -2.24 14.63 6.56
CA SER A 71 -2.83 14.30 5.26
C SER A 71 -3.20 12.82 5.18
N ALA A 72 -2.26 11.93 5.55
CA ALA A 72 -2.50 10.49 5.58
C ALA A 72 -3.60 10.12 6.59
N THR A 73 -3.54 10.69 7.80
CA THR A 73 -4.51 10.41 8.87
C THR A 73 -5.91 10.88 8.49
N ALA A 74 -6.04 12.07 7.90
CA ALA A 74 -7.32 12.59 7.43
C ALA A 74 -7.91 11.75 6.30
N ALA A 75 -7.07 11.27 5.36
CA ALA A 75 -7.52 10.40 4.27
C ALA A 75 -8.09 9.06 4.77
N ILE A 76 -7.43 8.46 5.79
CA ILE A 76 -7.84 7.19 6.40
C ILE A 76 -9.07 7.37 7.31
N ALA A 77 -9.22 8.51 7.98
CA ALA A 77 -10.38 8.81 8.82
C ALA A 77 -11.60 9.31 8.01
N GLY A 78 -11.38 9.75 6.77
CA GLY A 78 -12.42 10.31 5.91
C GLY A 78 -13.35 9.25 5.31
N GLU A 79 -14.50 9.70 4.81
CA GLU A 79 -15.57 8.83 4.26
C GLU A 79 -15.06 7.90 3.14
N SER A 80 -14.09 8.37 2.35
CA SER A 80 -13.50 7.61 1.25
C SER A 80 -12.77 6.33 1.66
N ALA A 81 -12.31 6.25 2.92
CA ALA A 81 -11.59 5.09 3.44
C ALA A 81 -12.47 3.83 3.39
N SER A 82 -13.77 3.96 3.64
CA SER A 82 -14.72 2.85 3.54
C SER A 82 -14.74 2.21 2.15
N SER A 83 -14.66 3.03 1.09
CA SER A 83 -14.62 2.56 -0.29
C SER A 83 -13.29 1.89 -0.65
N VAL A 84 -12.18 2.45 -0.18
CA VAL A 84 -10.84 1.89 -0.41
C VAL A 84 -10.68 0.55 0.32
N PHE A 85 -10.93 0.52 1.63
CA PHE A 85 -10.78 -0.71 2.42
C PHE A 85 -11.85 -1.76 2.09
N GLY A 86 -13.05 -1.32 1.74
CA GLY A 86 -14.15 -2.21 1.31
C GLY A 86 -13.89 -2.92 -0.01
N ASP A 87 -12.95 -2.44 -0.83
CA ASP A 87 -12.56 -3.06 -2.10
C ASP A 87 -11.52 -4.20 -1.93
N ILE A 88 -10.92 -4.35 -0.74
CA ILE A 88 -9.90 -5.38 -0.46
C ILE A 88 -10.38 -6.81 -0.81
N PRO A 89 -11.59 -7.25 -0.40
CA PRO A 89 -12.07 -8.59 -0.69
C PRO A 89 -12.21 -8.92 -2.19
N ASN A 90 -12.22 -7.91 -3.07
CA ASN A 90 -12.36 -8.13 -4.50
C ASN A 90 -11.09 -8.65 -5.16
N PHE A 91 -9.92 -8.40 -4.58
CA PHE A 91 -8.64 -8.85 -5.13
C PHE A 91 -7.87 -9.77 -4.20
N THR A 92 -8.15 -9.83 -2.90
CA THR A 92 -7.44 -10.76 -2.01
C THR A 92 -8.30 -11.26 -0.86
N ASN A 93 -7.98 -12.46 -0.38
CA ASN A 93 -8.57 -13.03 0.84
C ASN A 93 -7.79 -12.67 2.12
N LYS A 94 -6.68 -11.93 2.02
CA LYS A 94 -5.85 -11.57 3.17
C LYS A 94 -6.08 -10.13 3.61
N GLN A 95 -6.16 -9.93 4.92
CA GLN A 95 -6.15 -8.59 5.50
C GLN A 95 -4.72 -8.04 5.46
N PRO A 96 -4.52 -6.79 5.00
CA PRO A 96 -3.20 -6.20 4.98
C PRO A 96 -2.74 -5.77 6.37
N VAL A 97 -1.42 -5.66 6.53
CA VAL A 97 -0.79 -4.94 7.64
C VAL A 97 -0.39 -3.56 7.14
N THR A 98 -0.77 -2.52 7.88
CA THR A 98 -0.42 -1.13 7.57
C THR A 98 0.69 -0.64 8.50
N LEU A 99 1.74 -0.07 7.91
CA LEU A 99 2.82 0.63 8.63
C LEU A 99 2.84 2.08 8.18
N ALA A 100 3.16 3.02 9.06
CA ALA A 100 3.30 4.42 8.69
C ALA A 100 4.39 5.11 9.51
N GLY A 101 5.06 6.09 8.92
CA GLY A 101 6.09 6.86 9.62
C GLY A 101 6.81 7.88 8.75
N SER A 102 7.61 8.70 9.43
CA SER A 102 8.47 9.69 8.78
C SER A 102 9.76 9.06 8.28
N THR A 103 10.21 9.46 7.09
CA THR A 103 11.55 9.08 6.60
C THR A 103 12.63 9.75 7.45
N ILE A 104 13.49 8.95 8.08
CA ILE A 104 14.60 9.42 8.92
C ILE A 104 15.94 9.58 8.16
N GLY A 105 15.99 9.14 6.90
CA GLY A 105 17.16 9.27 6.04
C GLY A 105 16.92 8.65 4.66
N SER A 106 17.57 9.20 3.64
CA SER A 106 17.53 8.70 2.26
C SER A 106 18.80 9.13 1.53
N GLN A 107 19.30 8.28 0.64
CA GLN A 107 20.40 8.60 -0.27
C GLN A 107 20.09 7.96 -1.63
N GLU A 108 20.18 8.74 -2.69
CA GLU A 108 20.17 8.22 -4.06
C GLU A 108 21.60 7.82 -4.41
N ILE A 109 21.80 6.58 -4.83
CA ILE A 109 23.08 6.07 -5.33
C ILE A 109 22.97 6.01 -6.85
N SER A 110 23.71 6.89 -7.52
CA SER A 110 23.83 6.93 -8.98
C SER A 110 24.78 5.85 -9.49
#